data_AF-M7NE23-F1
#
_entry.id   AF-M7NE23-F1
#
_cell.length_a   1.000
_cell.length_b   1.000
_cell.length_c   1.000
_cell.angle_alpha   90.00
_cell.angle_beta   90.00
_cell.angle_gamma   90.00
#
_symmetry.space_group_name_H-M   'P 1'
#
loop_
_entity.id
_entity.type
_entity.pdbx_description
1 polymer ?
#
loop_
_entity_poly.entity_id
_entity_poly.type
_entity_poly.pdbx_seq_one_letter_code
_entity_poly.pdbx_strand_id
1 'polypeptide(L)'
;MSDHLEQELERLNQIHDARERTRAKIRLLLEQIPKGIEEAESGNSEAAAIYLSATHKILSAAMSEEEGAYNRLIGKAAETEEKHEETP
;
A
#
# COMPACT_ATOMS: atom_id res chain seq x y z
N MET A 1 -5.64 -12.24 28.84
CA MET A 1 -5.64 -13.05 27.58
C MET A 1 -6.55 -12.45 26.50
N SER A 2 -7.68 -11.81 26.84
CA SER A 2 -8.56 -11.12 25.86
C SER A 2 -7.86 -9.97 25.12
N ASP A 3 -7.19 -9.09 25.86
CA ASP A 3 -6.64 -7.83 25.33
C ASP A 3 -5.56 -8.04 24.25
N HIS A 4 -4.76 -9.11 24.38
CA HIS A 4 -3.74 -9.43 23.38
C HIS A 4 -4.34 -9.98 22.09
N LEU A 5 -5.42 -10.77 22.19
CA LEU A 5 -6.14 -11.31 21.05
C LEU A 5 -6.87 -10.19 20.28
N GLU A 6 -7.46 -9.24 21.00
CA GLU A 6 -8.12 -8.06 20.44
C GLU A 6 -7.14 -7.17 19.67
N GLN A 7 -5.97 -6.89 20.24
CA GLN A 7 -4.90 -6.14 19.57
C GLN A 7 -4.41 -6.84 18.28
N GLU A 8 -4.28 -8.17 18.31
CA GLU A 8 -3.84 -8.93 17.14
C GLU A 8 -4.89 -8.90 16.01
N LEU A 9 -6.17 -9.03 16.36
CA LEU A 9 -7.29 -8.93 15.42
C LEU A 9 -7.38 -7.53 14.80
N GLU A 10 -7.27 -6.48 15.61
CA GLU A 10 -7.29 -5.10 15.13
C GLU A 10 -6.14 -4.83 14.16
N ARG A 11 -4.93 -5.32 14.47
CA ARG A 11 -3.77 -5.19 13.58
C ARG A 11 -3.97 -5.96 12.26
N LEU A 12 -4.48 -7.18 12.31
CA LEU A 12 -4.78 -7.97 11.11
C LEU A 12 -5.81 -7.26 10.22
N ASN A 13 -6.84 -6.67 10.82
CA ASN A 13 -7.81 -5.84 10.10
C ASN A 13 -7.14 -4.64 9.43
N GLN A 14 -6.26 -3.91 10.14
CA GLN A 14 -5.53 -2.78 9.55
C GLN A 14 -4.65 -3.19 8.35
N ILE A 15 -4.00 -4.37 8.40
CA ILE A 15 -3.22 -4.91 7.29
C ILE A 15 -4.13 -5.29 6.11
N HIS A 16 -5.25 -5.95 6.39
CA HIS A 16 -6.24 -6.29 5.39
C HIS A 16 -6.78 -5.05 4.67
N ASP A 17 -7.16 -4.02 5.44
CA ASP A 17 -7.68 -2.76 4.90
C ASP A 17 -6.63 -2.05 4.05
N ALA A 18 -5.35 -2.06 4.48
CA ALA A 18 -4.27 -1.51 3.68
C ALA A 18 -4.14 -2.22 2.33
N ARG A 19 -4.26 -3.57 2.30
CA ARG A 19 -4.23 -4.34 1.05
C ARG A 19 -5.40 -4.01 0.13
N GLU A 20 -6.61 -3.86 0.66
CA GLU A 20 -7.77 -3.46 -0.14
C GLU A 20 -7.60 -2.05 -0.70
N ARG A 21 -7.07 -1.11 0.09
CA ARG A 21 -6.74 0.24 -0.40
C ARG A 21 -5.65 0.22 -1.47
N THR A 22 -4.63 -0.63 -1.35
CA THR A 22 -3.59 -0.80 -2.39
C THR A 22 -4.18 -1.39 -3.66
N ARG A 23 -5.03 -2.42 -3.57
CA ARG A 23 -5.74 -2.99 -4.73
C ARG A 23 -6.59 -1.95 -5.46
N ALA A 24 -7.31 -1.10 -4.73
CA ALA A 24 -8.09 -0.02 -5.32
C ALA A 24 -7.20 0.97 -6.10
N LYS A 25 -6.04 1.36 -5.54
CA LYS A 25 -5.07 2.23 -6.23
C LYS A 25 -4.47 1.57 -7.47
N ILE A 26 -4.15 0.28 -7.41
CA ILE A 26 -3.67 -0.47 -8.58
C ILE A 26 -4.73 -0.52 -9.70
N ARG A 27 -6.00 -0.72 -9.36
CA ARG A 27 -7.09 -0.67 -10.36
C ARG A 27 -7.17 0.70 -11.04
N LEU A 28 -7.02 1.79 -10.28
CA LEU A 28 -6.96 3.13 -10.84
C LEU A 28 -5.75 3.29 -11.78
N LEU A 29 -4.56 2.81 -11.41
CA LEU A 29 -3.38 2.85 -12.28
C LEU A 29 -3.63 2.12 -13.61
N LEU A 30 -4.22 0.92 -13.56
CA LEU A 30 -4.56 0.13 -14.74
C LEU A 30 -5.56 0.84 -15.66
N GLU A 31 -6.42 1.70 -15.10
CA GLU A 31 -7.36 2.51 -15.88
C GLU A 31 -6.71 3.78 -16.47
N GLN A 32 -5.80 4.43 -15.74
CA GLN A 32 -5.26 5.74 -16.09
C GLN A 32 -4.03 5.66 -17.02
N ILE A 33 -3.19 4.64 -16.86
CA ILE A 33 -1.97 4.47 -17.67
C ILE A 33 -2.30 4.38 -19.17
N PRO A 34 -3.27 3.55 -19.62
CA PRO A 34 -3.61 3.48 -21.04
C PRO A 34 -4.07 4.83 -21.61
N LYS A 35 -4.92 5.56 -20.88
CA LYS A 35 -5.39 6.89 -21.31
C LYS A 35 -4.24 7.88 -21.48
N GLY A 36 -3.27 7.86 -20.55
CA GLY A 36 -2.06 8.68 -20.67
C GLY A 36 -1.19 8.32 -21.87
N ILE A 37 -1.11 7.03 -22.23
CA ILE A 37 -0.40 6.56 -23.43
C ILE A 37 -1.12 7.03 -24.69
N GLU A 38 -2.44 6.90 -24.76
CA GLU A 38 -3.25 7.36 -25.91
C GLU A 38 -3.07 8.87 -26.15
N GLU A 39 -3.08 9.69 -25.11
CA GLU A 39 -2.82 11.13 -25.22
C GLU A 39 -1.38 11.45 -25.66
N ALA A 40 -0.40 10.65 -25.24
CA ALA A 40 0.98 10.82 -25.67
C ALA A 40 1.15 10.47 -27.15
N GLU A 41 0.51 9.38 -27.60
CA GLU A 41 0.52 8.92 -29.00
C GLU A 41 -0.22 9.89 -29.94
N SER A 42 -1.25 10.57 -29.45
CA SER A 42 -1.97 11.61 -30.21
C SER A 42 -1.21 12.93 -30.33
N GLY A 43 -0.08 13.08 -29.62
CA GLY A 43 0.71 14.30 -29.56
C GLY A 43 0.19 15.34 -28.56
N ASN A 44 -0.81 14.99 -27.74
CA ASN A 44 -1.36 15.86 -26.70
C ASN A 44 -0.48 15.84 -25.43
N SER A 45 0.66 16.51 -25.52
CA SER A 45 1.66 16.55 -24.45
C SER A 45 1.14 17.08 -23.10
N GLU A 46 0.19 18.02 -23.11
CA GLU A 46 -0.40 18.57 -21.89
C GLU A 46 -1.26 17.53 -21.16
N ALA A 47 -2.17 16.87 -21.87
CA ALA A 47 -2.99 15.81 -21.28
C ALA A 47 -2.14 14.61 -20.83
N ALA A 48 -1.15 14.20 -21.63
CA ALA A 48 -0.20 13.16 -21.27
C ALA A 48 0.55 13.48 -19.96
N ALA A 49 0.97 14.73 -19.77
CA ALA A 49 1.62 15.18 -18.53
C ALA A 49 0.69 15.12 -17.31
N ILE A 50 -0.60 15.44 -17.48
CA ILE A 50 -1.62 15.31 -16.43
C ILE A 50 -1.78 13.85 -16.02
N TYR A 51 -1.93 12.93 -16.98
CA TYR A 51 -2.04 11.49 -16.69
C TYR A 51 -0.77 10.94 -16.04
N LEU A 52 0.42 11.35 -16.50
CA LEU A 52 1.68 10.96 -15.87
C LEU A 52 1.73 11.42 -14.40
N SER A 53 1.38 12.68 -14.13
CA SER A 53 1.36 13.24 -12.78
C SER A 53 0.36 12.51 -11.86
N ALA A 54 -0.85 12.23 -12.36
CA ALA A 54 -1.86 11.47 -11.63
C ALA A 54 -1.38 10.04 -11.32
N THR A 55 -0.83 9.35 -12.32
CA THR A 55 -0.29 7.99 -12.20
C THR A 55 0.82 7.93 -11.15
N HIS A 56 1.75 8.88 -11.19
CA HIS A 56 2.83 8.96 -10.20
C HIS A 56 2.30 9.13 -8.78
N LYS A 57 1.35 10.05 -8.55
CA LYS A 57 0.73 10.26 -7.23
C LYS A 57 0.03 9.00 -6.70
N ILE A 58 -0.70 8.29 -7.56
CA ILE A 58 -1.41 7.07 -7.16
C ILE A 58 -0.40 5.96 -6.83
N LEU A 59 0.66 5.81 -7.63
CA LEU A 59 1.71 4.83 -7.38
C LEU A 59 2.43 5.11 -6.05
N SER A 60 2.84 6.35 -5.80
CA SER A 60 3.48 6.72 -4.53
C SER A 60 2.57 6.41 -3.34
N ALA A 61 1.27 6.74 -3.44
CA ALA A 61 0.30 6.43 -2.40
C ALA A 61 0.08 4.92 -2.20
N ALA A 62 0.17 4.10 -3.25
CA ALA A 62 0.10 2.65 -3.15
C ALA A 62 1.32 2.08 -2.42
N MET A 63 2.51 2.56 -2.78
CA MET A 63 3.75 2.15 -2.12
C MET A 63 3.79 2.51 -0.64
N SER A 64 3.36 3.72 -0.26
CA SER A 64 3.31 4.12 1.16
C SER A 64 2.36 3.26 2.00
N GLU A 65 1.26 2.77 1.41
CA GLU A 65 0.34 1.86 2.10
C GLU A 65 0.92 0.46 2.27
N GLU A 66 1.64 -0.03 1.25
CA GLU A 66 2.37 -1.28 1.31
C GLU A 66 3.50 -1.23 2.34
N GLU A 67 4.30 -0.17 2.34
CA GLU A 67 5.34 0.09 3.34
C GLU A 67 4.75 0.14 4.76
N GLY A 68 3.65 0.87 4.95
CA GLY A 68 2.97 0.94 6.24
C GLY A 68 2.44 -0.43 6.71
N ALA A 69 1.91 -1.25 5.80
CA ALA A 69 1.47 -2.61 6.11
C ALA A 69 2.65 -3.53 6.45
N TYR A 70 3.76 -3.41 5.72
CA TYR A 70 4.99 -4.16 5.95
C TYR A 70 5.63 -3.82 7.30
N ASN A 71 5.76 -2.53 7.62
CA ASN A 71 6.29 -2.07 8.91
C ASN A 71 5.44 -2.56 10.09
N ARG A 72 4.10 -2.57 9.94
CA ARG A 72 3.21 -3.17 10.95
C ARG A 72 3.42 -4.67 11.10
N LEU A 73 3.71 -5.38 10.01
CA LEU A 73 3.94 -6.83 10.02
C LEU A 73 5.27 -7.17 10.69
N ILE A 74 6.37 -6.53 10.28
CA ILE A 74 7.73 -6.78 10.78
C ILE A 74 7.98 -6.20 12.16
N GLY A 75 7.40 -5.05 12.52
CA GLY A 75 7.51 -4.50 13.87
C GLY A 75 7.13 -5.54 14.94
N LYS A 76 6.17 -6.42 14.64
CA LYS A 76 5.83 -7.56 15.49
C LYS A 76 6.83 -8.71 15.41
N ALA A 77 7.40 -9.02 14.24
CA ALA A 77 8.40 -10.09 14.14
C ALA A 77 9.56 -9.83 15.11
N ALA A 78 10.03 -8.58 15.18
CA ALA A 78 11.03 -8.15 16.15
C ALA A 78 10.55 -8.26 17.62
N GLU A 79 9.34 -7.78 17.96
CA GLU A 79 8.78 -7.90 19.32
C GLU A 79 8.49 -9.35 19.75
N THR A 80 8.30 -10.27 18.80
CA THR A 80 8.05 -11.70 19.07
C THR A 80 9.38 -12.45 19.25
N GLU A 81 10.42 -12.05 18.51
CA GLU A 81 11.79 -12.58 18.67
C GLU A 81 12.41 -12.17 20.02
N GLU A 82 12.28 -10.90 20.44
CA GLU A 82 12.79 -10.44 21.74
C GLU A 82 12.14 -11.18 22.93
N LYS A 83 10.84 -11.49 22.86
CA LYS A 83 10.14 -12.24 23.92
C LYS A 83 10.54 -13.71 24.00
N HIS A 84 11.12 -14.29 22.96
CA HIS A 84 11.59 -15.67 22.97
C HIS A 84 13.04 -15.81 23.47
N GLU A 85 13.84 -14.73 23.49
CA GLU A 85 15.19 -14.73 24.05
C GLU A 85 15.23 -14.54 25.58
N GLU A 86 14.17 -14.00 26.20
CA GLU A 86 14.09 -13.76 27.66
C GLU A 86 13.58 -14.97 28.49
N THR A 87 13.95 -16.21 28.15
CA THR A 87 13.65 -17.38 29.02
C THR A 87 14.91 -18.20 29.32
N PRO A 88 15.46 -18.15 30.56
CA PRO A 88 16.34 -19.18 31.10
C PRO A 88 15.57 -20.43 31.56
#